data_AF-A0A970P160-F1
#
_entry.id   AF-A0A970P160-F1
#
_cell.length_a   1.000
_cell.length_b   1.000
_cell.length_c   1.000
_cell.angle_alpha   90.00
_cell.angle_beta   90.00
_cell.angle_gamma   90.00
#
_symmetry.space_group_name_H-M   'P 1'
#
loop_
_entity.id
_entity.type
_entity.pdbx_description
1 polymer ?
#
loop_
_entity_poly.entity_id
_entity_poly.type
_entity_poly.pdbx_seq_one_letter_code
_entity_poly.pdbx_strand_id
1 'polypeptide(L)'
;PFGLKNMLGNVAEFCLDYYDPQVYSKYPQGVVKNPRGPREGLEHVVRGGSFKNSAKDLRVAKRDFTMTRDWLVTDPQIPKSIWWYSDCNHVGFRVVCEYDPDYDYAEK
;
A
#
# COMPACT_ATOMS: atom_id res chain seq x y z
N PRO A 1 -20.48 -7.73 -3.63
CA PRO A 1 -19.18 -7.37 -2.98
C PRO A 1 -18.07 -8.35 -3.41
N PHE A 2 -16.82 -7.90 -3.57
CA PHE A 2 -15.70 -8.66 -4.16
C PHE A 2 -15.06 -9.73 -3.24
N GLY A 3 -15.72 -10.15 -2.16
CA GLY A 3 -15.17 -11.17 -1.24
C GLY A 3 -14.00 -10.72 -0.34
N LEU A 4 -13.47 -9.51 -0.52
CA LEU A 4 -12.34 -8.99 0.27
C LEU A 4 -12.71 -8.77 1.74
N LYS A 5 -11.86 -9.25 2.65
CA LYS A 5 -12.02 -9.17 4.11
C LYS A 5 -10.91 -8.31 4.73
N ASN A 6 -11.25 -7.63 5.82
CA ASN A 6 -10.35 -6.79 6.60
C ASN A 6 -9.64 -5.70 5.78
N MET A 7 -10.33 -5.13 4.78
CA MET A 7 -9.82 -3.98 4.01
C MET A 7 -9.75 -2.69 4.85
N LEU A 8 -10.41 -2.67 6.02
CA LEU A 8 -10.41 -1.57 6.98
C LEU A 8 -10.06 -2.13 8.36
N GLY A 9 -8.92 -1.74 8.91
CA GLY A 9 -8.40 -2.24 10.18
C GLY A 9 -7.59 -3.53 10.04
N ASN A 10 -7.42 -4.26 11.15
CA ASN A 10 -6.45 -5.34 11.28
C ASN A 10 -5.01 -4.84 11.09
N VAL A 11 -4.50 -4.81 9.86
CA VAL A 11 -3.19 -4.24 9.53
C VAL A 11 -3.35 -3.26 8.39
N ALA A 12 -2.57 -2.19 8.41
CA ALA A 12 -2.49 -1.33 7.23
C ALA A 12 -1.78 -2.10 6.11
N GLU A 13 -2.25 -1.98 4.88
CA GLU A 13 -1.72 -2.73 3.75
C GLU A 13 -0.82 -1.82 2.89
N PHE A 14 0.42 -2.25 2.69
CA PHE A 14 1.41 -1.59 1.83
C PHE A 14 0.97 -1.62 0.36
N CYS A 15 1.18 -0.53 -0.36
CA CYS A 15 0.93 -0.41 -1.80
C CYS A 15 2.22 -0.04 -2.54
N LEU A 16 2.33 -0.48 -3.79
CA LEU A 16 3.51 -0.24 -4.62
C LEU A 16 3.75 1.26 -4.89
N ASP A 17 2.69 2.05 -4.99
CA ASP A 17 2.73 3.48 -5.29
C ASP A 17 3.55 4.28 -4.25
N TYR A 18 4.34 5.23 -4.73
CA TYR A 18 4.92 6.26 -3.88
C TYR A 18 3.83 7.20 -3.35
N TYR A 19 3.97 7.63 -2.10
CA TYR A 19 3.04 8.55 -1.49
C TYR A 19 3.32 9.98 -1.95
N ASP A 20 2.27 10.61 -2.45
CA ASP A 20 2.21 12.04 -2.71
C ASP A 20 0.80 12.52 -2.30
N PRO A 21 0.70 13.48 -1.36
CA PRO A 21 -0.58 13.99 -0.87
C PRO A 21 -1.35 14.74 -1.96
N GLN A 22 -0.68 15.23 -3.00
CA GLN A 22 -1.26 15.98 -4.11
C GLN A 22 -1.43 15.14 -5.39
N VAL A 23 -1.14 13.83 -5.36
CA VAL A 23 -1.12 12.98 -6.57
C VAL A 23 -2.41 13.06 -7.39
N TYR A 24 -3.57 13.10 -6.72
CA TYR A 24 -4.86 13.12 -7.40
C TYR A 24 -5.12 14.45 -8.12
N SER A 25 -4.62 15.57 -7.60
CA SER A 25 -4.74 16.87 -8.26
C SER A 25 -3.83 17.00 -9.48
N LYS A 26 -2.80 16.16 -9.59
CA LYS A 26 -1.85 16.13 -10.72
C LYS A 26 -2.36 15.30 -11.90
N TYR A 27 -3.39 14.48 -11.70
CA TYR A 27 -3.94 13.68 -12.78
C TYR A 27 -4.77 14.52 -13.75
N PRO A 28 -4.80 14.13 -15.04
CA PRO A 28 -5.64 14.80 -16.02
C PRO A 28 -7.11 14.69 -15.62
N GLN A 29 -7.90 15.69 -16.01
CA GLN A 29 -9.35 15.63 -15.86
C GLN A 29 -9.90 14.45 -16.69
N GLY A 30 -10.82 13.69 -16.10
CA GLY A 30 -11.42 12.51 -16.73
C GLY A 30 -10.87 11.18 -16.21
N VAL A 31 -11.03 10.11 -17.00
CA VAL A 31 -10.65 8.75 -16.61
C VAL A 31 -9.14 8.56 -16.75
N VAL A 32 -8.48 8.30 -15.63
CA VAL A 32 -7.06 7.92 -15.59
C VAL A 32 -6.95 6.40 -15.68
N LYS A 33 -6.35 5.88 -16.75
CA LYS A 33 -6.16 4.44 -16.94
C LYS A 33 -4.88 3.97 -16.23
N ASN A 34 -5.01 2.96 -15.38
CA ASN A 34 -3.91 2.29 -14.67
C ASN A 34 -2.86 3.26 -14.05
N PRO A 35 -3.29 4.21 -13.19
CA PRO A 35 -2.35 5.10 -12.51
C PRO A 35 -1.37 4.28 -11.65
N ARG A 36 -0.08 4.63 -11.70
CA ARG A 36 1.00 4.00 -10.92
C ARG A 36 1.59 4.94 -9.85
N GLY A 37 0.90 6.04 -9.55
CA GLY A 37 1.43 7.10 -8.70
C GLY A 37 2.63 7.84 -9.31
N PRO A 38 3.38 8.59 -8.48
CA PRO A 38 4.67 9.18 -8.86
C PRO A 38 5.71 8.13 -9.22
N ARG A 39 6.68 8.48 -10.08
CA ARG A 39 7.78 7.56 -10.45
C ARG A 39 8.81 7.35 -9.34
N GLU A 40 8.91 8.31 -8.44
CA GLU A 40 9.88 8.34 -7.34
C GLU A 40 9.25 8.98 -6.11
N GLY A 41 9.79 8.64 -4.94
CA GLY A 41 9.33 9.16 -3.66
C GLY A 41 10.19 8.61 -2.52
N LEU A 42 9.99 9.18 -1.33
CA LEU A 42 10.69 8.73 -0.12
C LEU A 42 9.93 7.64 0.64
N GLU A 43 8.61 7.60 0.46
CA GLU A 43 7.71 6.74 1.22
C GLU A 43 6.65 6.14 0.29
N HIS A 44 6.16 4.96 0.64
CA HIS A 44 5.12 4.25 -0.08
C HIS A 44 3.75 4.47 0.57
N VAL A 45 2.69 4.29 -0.21
CA VAL A 45 1.31 4.40 0.27
C VAL A 45 0.97 3.20 1.17
N VAL A 46 0.29 3.47 2.29
CA VAL A 46 -0.37 2.44 3.12
C VAL A 46 -1.86 2.74 3.25
N ARG A 47 -2.68 1.68 3.26
CA ARG A 47 -4.14 1.75 3.16
C ARG A 47 -4.83 0.91 4.22
N GLY A 48 -6.12 1.15 4.42
CA GLY A 48 -6.98 0.33 5.29
C GLY A 48 -6.89 0.66 6.78
N GLY A 49 -5.73 1.10 7.27
CA GLY A 49 -5.49 1.32 8.69
C GLY A 49 -5.34 0.00 9.46
N SER A 50 -4.97 0.09 10.73
CA SER A 50 -4.59 -1.06 11.56
C SER A 50 -5.42 -1.14 12.84
N PHE A 51 -5.17 -2.20 13.63
CA PHE A 51 -5.72 -2.36 14.98
C PHE A 51 -5.38 -1.20 15.94
N LYS A 52 -4.36 -0.38 15.62
CA LYS A 52 -4.00 0.81 16.42
C LYS A 52 -4.88 2.02 16.14
N ASN A 53 -5.63 2.02 15.04
CA ASN A 53 -6.44 3.16 14.63
C ASN A 53 -7.84 3.09 15.23
N SER A 54 -8.41 4.27 15.52
CA SER A 54 -9.78 4.36 16.00
C SER A 54 -10.78 4.17 14.83
N ALA A 55 -12.02 3.76 15.13
CA ALA A 55 -13.02 3.50 14.10
C ALA A 55 -13.28 4.70 13.16
N LYS A 56 -13.18 5.94 13.67
CA LYS A 56 -13.31 7.17 12.86
C LYS A 56 -12.20 7.35 11.81
N ASP A 57 -11.04 6.74 12.05
CA ASP A 57 -9.89 6.82 11.15
C ASP A 57 -9.93 5.77 10.05
N LEU A 58 -10.71 4.70 10.23
CA LEU A 58 -10.84 3.58 9.29
C LEU A 58 -11.79 3.93 8.14
N ARG A 59 -11.30 4.74 7.19
CA ARG A 59 -12.04 5.13 5.98
C ARG A 59 -11.40 4.56 4.74
N VAL A 60 -12.21 4.05 3.81
CA VAL A 60 -11.75 3.50 2.52
C VAL A 60 -10.95 4.52 1.69
N ALA A 61 -11.27 5.81 1.81
CA ALA A 61 -10.56 6.87 1.09
C ALA A 61 -9.26 7.30 1.80
N LYS A 62 -9.04 6.99 3.08
CA LYS A 62 -7.86 7.45 3.82
C LYS A 62 -6.58 6.81 3.29
N ARG A 63 -5.64 7.65 2.87
CA ARG A 63 -4.28 7.25 2.49
C ARG A 63 -3.35 7.66 3.60
N ASP A 64 -2.45 6.78 3.97
CA ASP A 64 -1.33 7.06 4.85
C ASP A 64 -0.03 6.70 4.11
N PHE A 65 1.11 6.85 4.76
CA PHE A 65 2.41 6.55 4.17
C PHE A 65 3.34 5.83 5.13
N THR A 66 4.35 5.16 4.59
CA THR A 66 5.42 4.56 5.38
C THR A 66 6.23 5.63 6.11
N MET A 67 6.83 5.30 7.24
CA MET A 67 7.75 6.19 7.95
C MET A 67 9.11 5.50 8.02
N THR A 68 9.78 5.37 6.88
CA THR A 68 10.94 4.48 6.69
C THR A 68 12.04 4.75 7.70
N ARG A 69 12.35 6.02 7.97
CA ARG A 69 13.37 6.39 8.97
C ARG A 69 13.00 5.95 10.38
N ASP A 70 11.74 6.11 10.78
CA ASP A 70 11.27 5.81 12.14
C ASP A 70 11.01 4.31 12.33
N TRP A 71 10.74 3.59 11.23
CA TRP A 71 10.36 2.18 11.25
C TRP A 71 11.56 1.22 11.11
N LEU A 72 12.76 1.74 10.90
CA LEU A 72 14.02 1.00 10.72
C LEU A 72 15.07 1.34 11.78
N VAL A 73 14.66 1.97 12.89
CA VAL A 73 15.58 2.44 13.92
C VAL A 73 16.28 1.26 14.59
N THR A 74 15.53 0.19 14.86
CA THR A 74 16.06 -1.01 15.53
C THR A 74 16.64 -2.05 14.57
N ASP A 75 16.49 -1.87 13.24
CA ASP A 75 17.04 -2.79 12.25
C ASP A 75 18.59 -2.80 12.40
N PRO A 76 19.23 -3.93 12.73
CA PRO A 76 20.69 -3.98 12.88
C PRO A 76 21.44 -4.00 11.54
N GLN A 77 20.76 -4.17 10.40
CA GLN A 77 21.40 -4.36 9.09
C GLN A 77 22.01 -3.06 8.53
N ILE A 78 23.10 -3.22 7.77
CA ILE A 78 23.76 -2.17 6.98
C ILE A 78 24.14 -2.79 5.61
N PRO A 79 23.51 -2.37 4.49
CA PRO A 79 22.43 -1.38 4.40
C PRO A 79 21.13 -1.87 5.05
N LYS A 80 20.25 -0.94 5.40
CA LYS A 80 18.91 -1.23 5.94
C LYS A 80 18.06 -1.98 4.91
N SER A 81 17.14 -2.81 5.38
CA SER A 81 16.20 -3.48 4.48
C SER A 81 15.24 -2.47 3.85
N ILE A 82 14.99 -2.64 2.54
CA ILE A 82 13.98 -1.87 1.82
C ILE A 82 12.57 -2.48 1.94
N TRP A 83 12.45 -3.69 2.49
CA TRP A 83 11.19 -4.44 2.58
C TRP A 83 10.81 -4.88 4.00
N TRP A 84 11.71 -4.71 4.97
CA TRP A 84 11.48 -5.16 6.34
C TRP A 84 11.57 -3.99 7.32
N TYR A 85 10.41 -3.50 7.74
CA TYR A 85 10.28 -2.46 8.76
C TYR A 85 10.27 -3.08 10.16
N SER A 86 11.44 -3.14 10.82
CA SER A 86 11.62 -3.81 12.11
C SER A 86 10.73 -3.27 13.23
N ASP A 87 10.45 -1.96 13.22
CA ASP A 87 9.65 -1.28 14.24
C ASP A 87 8.16 -1.16 13.87
N CYS A 88 7.75 -1.70 12.72
CA CYS A 88 6.39 -1.57 12.19
C CYS A 88 5.61 -2.88 12.20
N ASN A 89 5.07 -3.24 13.37
CA ASN A 89 4.27 -4.46 13.56
C ASN A 89 2.79 -4.37 13.15
N HIS A 90 2.38 -3.28 12.50
CA HIS A 90 0.97 -2.97 12.22
C HIS A 90 0.72 -2.71 10.73
N VAL A 91 1.74 -2.89 9.89
CA VAL A 91 1.66 -2.86 8.43
C VAL A 91 1.95 -4.27 7.91
N GLY A 92 1.11 -4.74 7.01
CA GLY A 92 1.30 -5.94 6.24
C GLY A 92 1.08 -5.64 4.75
N PHE A 93 0.75 -6.67 3.99
CA PHE A 93 0.43 -6.51 2.58
C PHE A 93 -0.54 -7.60 2.14
N ARG A 94 -1.12 -7.39 0.96
CA ARG A 94 -1.89 -8.37 0.22
C ARG A 94 -1.30 -8.44 -1.18
N VAL A 95 -1.15 -9.66 -1.68
CA VAL A 95 -0.63 -9.87 -3.03
C VAL A 95 -1.75 -9.64 -4.03
N VAL A 96 -1.41 -8.97 -5.13
CA VAL A 96 -2.25 -8.83 -6.32
C VAL A 96 -1.48 -9.40 -7.50
N CYS A 97 -2.19 -9.98 -8.45
CA CYS A 97 -1.64 -10.46 -9.71
C CYS A 97 -2.40 -9.84 -10.88
N GLU A 98 -1.72 -9.71 -12.01
CA GLU A 98 -2.39 -9.39 -13.27
C GLU A 98 -3.23 -10.60 -13.69
N TYR A 99 -4.42 -10.33 -14.23
CA TYR A 99 -5.24 -11.36 -14.82
C TYR A 99 -4.69 -11.71 -16.20
N ASP A 100 -4.26 -12.95 -16.38
CA ASP A 100 -3.86 -13.51 -17.67
C ASP A 100 -5.08 -14.20 -18.32
N PRO A 101 -5.63 -13.65 -19.42
CA PRO A 101 -6.80 -14.23 -20.08
C PRO A 101 -6.51 -15.58 -20.76
N ASP A 102 -5.25 -15.91 -21.03
CA ASP A 102 -4.86 -17.13 -21.75
C ASP A 102 -4.61 -18.32 -20.80
N TYR A 103 -4.51 -18.06 -19.49
CA TYR A 103 -4.22 -19.07 -18.46
C TYR A 103 -5.26 -20.21 -18.41
N ASP A 104 -6.55 -19.89 -18.57
CA ASP A 104 -7.65 -20.87 -18.55
C ASP A 104 -7.76 -21.72 -19.84
N TYR A 105 -7.01 -21.38 -20.90
CA TYR A 105 -7.02 -22.10 -22.18
C TYR A 105 -5.77 -22.98 -22.39
N ALA A 106 -4.73 -22.81 -21.58
CA ALA A 106 -3.49 -23.57 -21.70
C ALA A 106 -3.55 -24.99 -21.09
N GLU A 107 -4.54 -25.27 -20.23
CA GLU A 107 -4.75 -26.59 -19.60
C GLU A 107 -5.91 -27.40 -20.23
N LYS A 108 -6.35 -27.04 -21.44
CA LYS A 108 -7.35 -27.80 -22.22
C LYS A 108 -6.75 -28.43 -23.47
#